data_AF-A0A285MX05-F1
#
_entry.id   AF-A0A285MX05-F1
#
_cell.length_a   1.000
_cell.length_b   1.000
_cell.length_c   1.000
_cell.angle_alpha   90.00
_cell.angle_beta   90.00
_cell.angle_gamma   90.00
#
_symmetry.space_group_name_H-M   'P 1'
#
loop_
_entity.id
_entity.type
_entity.pdbx_description
1 polymer ?
#
loop_
_entity_poly.entity_id
_entity_poly.type
_entity_poly.pdbx_seq_one_letter_code
_entity_poly.pdbx_strand_id
1 'polypeptide(L)'
;MSEDLRKKAFDFASATVKQLITLSTALIALSITFRGNFEQAGNEILLLICWICFFISVLFGIMTLMALTGTLEKCTEEGEKKVDLSIYGANVKRPSGLQILFFLLGLLFLGVYGGQSIFGEKKETESEEIKIIKESTYKFVKPNRKDTLEIK
;
A
#
# COMPACT_ATOMS: atom_id res chain seq x y z
N MET A 1 4.72 -21.33 -32.50
CA MET A 1 5.39 -20.14 -31.92
C MET A 1 6.87 -20.47 -31.87
N SER A 2 7.77 -19.61 -32.37
CA SER A 2 9.22 -19.88 -32.27
C SER A 2 9.65 -19.90 -30.79
N GLU A 3 10.65 -20.72 -30.45
CA GLU A 3 11.17 -20.85 -29.07
C GLU A 3 11.56 -19.49 -28.46
N ASP A 4 12.09 -18.58 -29.26
CA ASP A 4 12.47 -17.22 -28.82
C ASP A 4 11.26 -16.38 -28.38
N LEU A 5 10.12 -16.51 -29.07
CA LEU A 5 8.88 -15.82 -28.70
C LEU A 5 8.33 -16.37 -27.37
N ARG A 6 8.51 -17.66 -27.10
CA ARG A 6 8.08 -18.28 -25.84
C ARG A 6 8.93 -17.79 -24.67
N LYS A 7 10.26 -17.82 -24.80
CA LYS A 7 11.18 -17.27 -23.78
C LYS A 7 10.88 -15.80 -23.48
N LYS A 8 10.70 -15.00 -24.54
CA LYS A 8 10.36 -13.58 -24.39
C LYS A 8 9.03 -13.35 -23.66
N ALA A 9 8.04 -14.21 -23.88
CA ALA A 9 6.76 -14.13 -23.16
C ALA A 9 6.90 -14.50 -21.67
N PHE A 10 7.73 -15.50 -21.33
CA PHE A 10 8.05 -15.82 -19.93
C PHE A 10 8.81 -14.70 -19.24
N ASP A 11 9.81 -14.12 -19.90
CA ASP A 11 10.57 -12.98 -19.37
C ASP A 11 9.66 -11.78 -19.11
N PHE A 12 8.75 -11.48 -20.05
CA PHE A 12 7.78 -10.40 -19.88
C PHE A 12 6.80 -10.68 -18.72
N ALA A 13 6.31 -11.91 -18.58
CA ALA A 13 5.45 -12.31 -17.47
C ALA A 13 6.17 -12.15 -16.12
N SER A 14 7.40 -12.64 -16.02
CA SER A 14 8.24 -12.52 -14.82
C SER A 14 8.52 -11.05 -14.47
N ALA A 15 8.85 -10.22 -15.47
CA ALA A 15 9.05 -8.79 -15.29
C ALA A 15 7.79 -8.08 -14.77
N THR A 16 6.63 -8.41 -15.34
CA THR A 16 5.34 -7.83 -14.93
C THR A 16 5.00 -8.20 -13.48
N VAL A 17 5.17 -9.47 -13.10
CA VAL A 17 4.90 -9.93 -11.73
C VAL A 17 5.80 -9.22 -10.72
N LYS A 18 7.09 -9.08 -11.02
CA LYS A 18 8.04 -8.33 -10.19
C LYS A 18 7.64 -6.86 -10.05
N GLN A 19 7.22 -6.23 -11.15
CA GLN A 19 6.76 -4.84 -11.13
C GLN A 19 5.53 -4.66 -10.23
N LEU A 20 4.56 -5.57 -10.27
CA LEU A 20 3.39 -5.52 -9.37
C LEU A 20 3.80 -5.68 -7.90
N ILE A 21 4.76 -6.55 -7.59
CA ILE A 21 5.30 -6.71 -6.22
C ILE A 21 5.94 -5.40 -5.76
N THR A 22 6.83 -4.81 -6.57
CA THR A 22 7.49 -3.55 -6.25
C THR A 22 6.51 -2.40 -6.06
N LEU A 23 5.50 -2.28 -6.92
CA LEU A 23 4.46 -1.26 -6.77
C LEU A 23 3.64 -1.48 -5.50
N SER A 24 3.25 -2.72 -5.20
CA SER A 24 2.50 -3.05 -3.99
C SER A 24 3.26 -2.66 -2.72
N THR A 25 4.54 -3.01 -2.63
CA THR A 25 5.36 -2.67 -1.45
C THR A 25 5.64 -1.18 -1.35
N ALA A 26 5.87 -0.50 -2.47
CA ALA A 26 6.02 0.95 -2.50
C ALA A 26 4.76 1.67 -2.00
N LEU A 27 3.57 1.23 -2.41
CA LEU A 27 2.30 1.80 -1.95
C LEU A 27 2.03 1.52 -0.47
N ILE A 28 2.37 0.33 0.03
CA ILE A 28 2.31 0.03 1.48
C ILE A 28 3.23 0.98 2.26
N ALA A 29 4.50 1.11 1.85
CA ALA A 29 5.44 1.98 2.53
C ALA A 29 4.98 3.44 2.51
N LEU A 30 4.55 3.94 1.34
CA LEU A 30 4.02 5.29 1.16
C LEU A 30 2.83 5.56 2.07
N SER A 31 1.88 4.62 2.12
CA SER A 31 0.67 4.76 2.93
C SER A 31 0.95 4.68 4.44
N ILE A 32 1.96 3.93 4.88
CA ILE A 32 2.44 3.96 6.26
C ILE A 32 3.06 5.32 6.57
N THR A 33 3.92 5.85 5.69
CA THR A 33 4.59 7.15 5.87
C THR A 33 3.57 8.29 6.01
N PHE A 34 2.52 8.28 5.19
CA PHE A 34 1.52 9.34 5.23
C PHE A 34 0.34 9.07 6.18
N ARG A 35 0.32 7.94 6.91
CA ARG A 35 -0.77 7.59 7.83
C ARG A 35 -1.15 8.71 8.79
N GLY A 36 -0.17 9.34 9.42
CA GLY A 36 -0.40 10.44 10.38
C GLY A 36 -0.88 11.75 9.74
N ASN A 37 -0.69 11.94 8.43
CA ASN A 37 -1.15 13.15 7.73
C ASN A 37 -2.64 13.10 7.38
N PHE A 38 -3.30 11.96 7.60
CA PHE A 38 -4.69 11.70 7.19
C PHE A 38 -5.62 11.43 8.40
N GLU A 39 -5.16 11.74 9.62
CA GLU A 39 -5.84 11.41 10.89
C GLU A 39 -7.25 12.00 11.04
N GLN A 40 -7.61 13.03 10.26
CA GLN A 40 -8.85 13.79 10.51
C GLN A 40 -10.10 13.32 9.76
N ALA A 41 -10.00 12.39 8.79
CA ALA A 41 -11.19 11.98 8.01
C ALA A 41 -11.19 10.56 7.42
N GLY A 42 -10.08 9.81 7.50
CA GLY A 42 -9.96 8.51 6.86
C GLY A 42 -10.40 7.34 7.75
N ASN A 43 -11.25 6.42 7.24
CA ASN A 43 -11.57 5.17 7.94
C ASN A 43 -10.32 4.27 8.04
N GLU A 44 -9.75 4.11 9.24
CA GLU A 44 -8.56 3.30 9.49
C GLU A 44 -8.71 1.83 9.06
N ILE A 45 -9.94 1.30 9.11
CA ILE A 45 -10.23 -0.07 8.69
C ILE A 45 -10.02 -0.23 7.17
N LEU A 46 -10.37 0.79 6.37
CA LEU A 46 -10.15 0.76 4.91
C LEU A 46 -8.65 0.72 4.58
N LEU A 47 -7.84 1.49 5.32
CA LEU A 47 -6.39 1.50 5.15
C LEU A 47 -5.78 0.13 5.50
N LEU A 48 -6.23 -0.48 6.60
CA LEU A 48 -5.80 -1.81 7.02
C LEU A 48 -6.19 -2.90 6.01
N ILE A 49 -7.42 -2.86 5.48
CA ILE A 49 -7.88 -3.77 4.41
C ILE A 49 -7.00 -3.61 3.16
N CYS A 50 -6.69 -2.37 2.78
CA CYS A 50 -5.81 -2.07 1.65
C CYS A 50 -4.43 -2.71 1.82
N TRP A 51 -3.80 -2.56 2.99
CA TRP A 51 -2.50 -3.18 3.29
C TRP A 51 -2.55 -4.70 3.18
N ILE A 52 -3.61 -5.32 3.72
CA ILE A 52 -3.80 -6.77 3.62
C ILE A 52 -3.96 -7.18 2.15
N CYS A 53 -4.75 -6.46 1.35
CA CYS A 53 -4.90 -6.74 -0.08
C CYS A 53 -3.57 -6.68 -0.83
N PHE A 54 -2.75 -5.65 -0.61
CA PHE A 54 -1.43 -5.55 -1.24
C PHE A 54 -0.48 -6.63 -0.76
N PHE A 55 -0.50 -6.96 0.53
CA PHE A 55 0.32 -8.05 1.08
C PHE A 55 -0.04 -9.40 0.45
N ILE A 56 -1.35 -9.70 0.36
CA ILE A 56 -1.85 -10.90 -0.31
C ILE A 56 -1.44 -10.93 -1.80
N SER A 57 -1.53 -9.80 -2.49
CA SER A 57 -1.04 -9.66 -3.87
C SER A 57 0.44 -10.04 -4.00
N VAL A 58 1.30 -9.57 -3.09
CA VAL A 58 2.72 -9.93 -3.08
C VAL A 58 2.93 -11.44 -2.92
N LEU A 59 2.22 -12.08 -2.00
CA LEU A 59 2.32 -13.54 -1.80
C LEU A 59 1.93 -14.31 -3.07
N PHE A 60 0.81 -13.95 -3.71
CA PHE A 60 0.41 -14.57 -4.98
C PHE A 60 1.37 -14.26 -6.12
N GLY A 61 2.04 -13.10 -6.10
CA GLY A 61 3.11 -12.79 -7.04
C GLY A 61 4.32 -13.70 -6.90
N ILE A 62 4.76 -13.95 -5.67
CA ILE A 62 5.85 -14.90 -5.40
C ILE A 62 5.45 -16.32 -5.87
N MET A 63 4.23 -16.76 -5.58
CA MET A 63 3.72 -18.05 -6.07
C MET A 63 3.68 -18.11 -7.60
N THR A 64 3.32 -17.01 -8.27
CA THR A 64 3.31 -16.93 -9.74
C THR A 64 4.72 -17.04 -10.31
N LEU A 65 5.72 -16.40 -9.70
CA LEU A 65 7.12 -16.57 -10.10
C LEU A 65 7.57 -18.02 -9.94
N MET A 66 7.25 -18.67 -8.82
CA MET A 66 7.58 -20.08 -8.60
C MET A 66 6.88 -21.01 -9.62
N ALA A 67 5.63 -20.72 -9.98
CA ALA A 67 4.91 -21.47 -10.99
C ALA A 67 5.50 -21.29 -12.40
N LEU A 68 5.94 -20.06 -12.73
CA LEU A 68 6.64 -19.76 -13.98
C LEU A 68 7.98 -20.50 -14.06
N THR A 69 8.78 -20.50 -12.99
CA THR A 69 10.06 -21.21 -12.95
C THR A 69 9.89 -22.72 -13.04
N GLY A 70 8.93 -23.31 -12.32
CA GLY A 70 8.65 -24.75 -12.42
C GLY A 70 8.09 -25.18 -13.78
N THR A 71 7.45 -24.26 -14.52
CA THR A 71 7.04 -24.52 -15.91
C THR A 71 8.22 -24.49 -16.87
N LEU A 72 9.25 -23.68 -16.57
CA LEU A 72 10.46 -23.56 -17.36
C LEU A 72 11.41 -24.76 -17.18
N GLU A 73 11.53 -25.28 -15.95
CA GLU A 73 12.34 -26.47 -15.63
C GLU A 73 11.89 -27.71 -16.44
N LYS A 74 10.57 -27.92 -16.56
CA LYS A 74 9.99 -28.97 -17.41
C LYS A 74 10.31 -28.82 -18.90
N CYS A 75 10.74 -27.65 -19.37
CA CYS A 75 11.21 -27.47 -20.76
C CYS A 75 12.63 -28.00 -20.99
N THR A 76 13.41 -28.24 -19.94
CA THR A 76 14.84 -28.56 -20.06
C THR A 76 15.11 -30.07 -20.01
N GLU A 77 14.23 -30.84 -19.35
CA GLU A 77 14.44 -32.28 -19.11
C GLU A 77 13.76 -33.19 -20.13
N GLU A 78 12.62 -32.81 -20.70
CA GLU A 78 11.88 -33.66 -21.64
C GLU A 78 12.21 -33.29 -23.10
N GLY A 79 13.36 -33.78 -23.59
CA GLY A 79 13.57 -33.95 -25.01
C GLY A 79 12.42 -34.79 -25.62
N GLU A 80 11.82 -34.26 -26.69
CA GLU A 80 10.90 -34.95 -27.62
C GLU A 80 9.40 -35.08 -27.32
N LYS A 81 8.88 -34.74 -26.13
CA LYS A 81 7.41 -34.62 -25.98
C LYS A 81 6.96 -33.17 -26.11
N LYS A 82 6.25 -32.89 -27.21
CA LYS A 82 5.46 -31.65 -27.41
C LYS A 82 4.36 -31.57 -26.35
N VAL A 83 4.73 -31.28 -25.11
CA VAL A 83 3.79 -30.84 -24.10
C VAL A 83 3.39 -29.42 -24.51
N ASP A 84 2.10 -29.19 -24.78
CA ASP A 84 1.57 -27.86 -25.08
C ASP A 84 1.81 -26.92 -23.89
N LEU A 85 2.99 -26.30 -23.90
CA LEU A 85 3.49 -25.39 -22.89
C LEU A 85 2.83 -24.03 -23.08
N SER A 86 1.63 -23.92 -22.54
CA SER A 86 0.91 -22.67 -22.48
C SER A 86 1.28 -21.91 -21.21
N ILE A 87 1.74 -20.67 -21.35
CA ILE A 87 1.82 -19.68 -20.24
C ILE A 87 0.42 -19.45 -19.62
N TYR A 88 -0.64 -19.84 -20.34
CA TYR A 88 -2.02 -19.91 -19.82
C TYR A 88 -2.33 -21.20 -19.04
N GLY A 89 -1.32 -22.01 -18.72
CA GLY A 89 -1.48 -23.17 -17.85
C GLY A 89 -2.18 -22.77 -16.56
N ALA A 90 -3.16 -23.56 -16.13
CA ALA A 90 -4.02 -23.23 -14.98
C ALA A 90 -3.21 -22.97 -13.69
N ASN A 91 -2.01 -23.54 -13.57
CA ASN A 91 -1.09 -23.34 -12.45
C ASN A 91 -0.47 -21.95 -12.40
N VAL A 92 -0.28 -21.27 -13.54
CA VAL A 92 0.25 -19.90 -13.62
C VAL A 92 -0.90 -18.89 -13.65
N LYS A 93 -1.97 -19.21 -14.40
CA LYS A 93 -3.12 -18.31 -14.57
C LYS A 93 -3.87 -18.03 -13.26
N ARG A 94 -4.04 -19.04 -12.40
CA ARG A 94 -4.76 -18.88 -11.12
C ARG A 94 -4.04 -17.92 -10.15
N PRO A 95 -2.76 -18.14 -9.77
CA PRO A 95 -2.07 -17.24 -8.85
C PRO A 95 -1.84 -15.85 -9.47
N SER A 96 -1.54 -15.77 -10.77
CA SER A 96 -1.36 -14.48 -11.46
C SER A 96 -2.66 -13.67 -11.50
N GLY A 97 -3.79 -14.33 -11.80
CA GLY A 97 -5.10 -13.69 -11.78
C GLY A 97 -5.49 -13.20 -10.39
N LEU A 98 -5.20 -13.99 -9.35
CA LEU A 98 -5.45 -13.59 -7.96
C LEU A 98 -4.57 -12.41 -7.54
N GLN A 99 -3.27 -12.42 -7.90
CA GLN A 99 -2.37 -11.30 -7.66
C GLN A 99 -2.93 -10.00 -8.25
N ILE A 100 -3.33 -10.02 -9.53
CA ILE A 100 -3.86 -8.83 -10.22
C ILE A 100 -5.17 -8.37 -9.55
N LEU A 101 -6.07 -9.30 -9.21
CA LEU A 101 -7.33 -8.97 -8.54
C LEU A 101 -7.09 -8.27 -7.19
N PHE A 102 -6.24 -8.84 -6.33
CA PHE A 102 -5.92 -8.26 -5.03
C PHE A 102 -5.16 -6.94 -5.15
N PHE A 103 -4.28 -6.80 -6.14
CA PHE A 103 -3.61 -5.53 -6.43
C PHE A 103 -4.60 -4.43 -6.81
N LEU A 104 -5.55 -4.72 -7.71
CA LEU A 104 -6.55 -3.75 -8.14
C LEU A 104 -7.52 -3.38 -7.02
N LEU A 105 -7.92 -4.36 -6.19
CA LEU A 105 -8.74 -4.11 -5.00
C LEU A 105 -7.99 -3.22 -3.99
N GLY A 106 -6.72 -3.53 -3.71
CA GLY A 106 -5.86 -2.70 -2.85
C GLY A 106 -5.73 -1.28 -3.38
N LEU A 107 -5.50 -1.12 -4.69
CA LEU A 107 -5.40 0.19 -5.33
C LEU A 107 -6.71 0.97 -5.25
N LEU A 108 -7.86 0.31 -5.44
CA LEU A 108 -9.17 0.93 -5.32
C LEU A 108 -9.42 1.39 -3.88
N PHE A 109 -9.14 0.55 -2.88
CA PHE A 109 -9.30 0.94 -1.48
C PHE A 109 -8.36 2.08 -1.09
N LEU A 110 -7.11 2.07 -1.55
CA LEU A 110 -6.18 3.16 -1.31
C LEU A 110 -6.66 4.47 -1.95
N GLY A 111 -7.17 4.41 -3.18
CA GLY A 111 -7.74 5.57 -3.87
C GLY A 111 -8.98 6.13 -3.18
N VAL A 112 -9.89 5.26 -2.71
CA VAL A 112 -11.08 5.66 -1.95
C VAL A 112 -10.69 6.30 -0.62
N TYR A 113 -9.74 5.70 0.10
CA TYR A 113 -9.23 6.25 1.36
C TYR A 113 -8.57 7.63 1.14
N GLY A 114 -7.69 7.75 0.14
CA GLY A 114 -7.06 9.03 -0.20
C GLY A 114 -8.07 10.10 -0.63
N GLY A 115 -9.08 9.71 -1.42
CA GLY A 115 -10.17 10.60 -1.81
C GLY A 115 -11.01 11.06 -0.61
N GLN A 116 -11.40 10.15 0.29
CA GLN A 116 -12.10 10.51 1.52
C GLN A 116 -11.26 11.43 2.41
N SER A 117 -9.95 11.20 2.50
CA SER A 117 -9.10 12.04 3.34
C SER A 117 -8.90 13.45 2.77
N ILE A 118 -8.86 13.60 1.44
CA ILE A 118 -8.65 14.92 0.78
C ILE A 118 -9.98 15.68 0.64
N PHE A 119 -11.08 15.00 0.33
CA PHE A 119 -12.39 15.62 0.11
C PHE A 119 -13.31 15.58 1.33
N GLY A 120 -12.94 14.87 2.40
CA GLY A 120 -13.71 14.75 3.64
C GLY A 120 -13.70 15.99 4.53
N GLU A 121 -12.91 17.02 4.19
CA GLU A 121 -12.88 18.30 4.91
C GLU A 121 -14.08 19.21 4.57
N LYS A 122 -15.28 18.80 4.97
CA LYS A 122 -16.33 19.74 5.40
C LYS A 122 -17.12 19.18 6.58
N LYS A 123 -16.43 18.87 7.68
CA LYS A 123 -17.01 19.03 9.02
C LYS A 123 -15.95 19.63 9.92
N GLU A 124 -16.28 20.82 10.41
CA GLU A 124 -15.49 21.61 11.35
C GLU A 124 -14.93 20.70 12.45
N THR A 125 -13.60 20.65 12.54
CA THR A 125 -12.91 20.23 13.76
C THR A 125 -13.37 21.19 14.85
N GLU A 126 -14.30 20.72 15.67
CA GLU A 126 -14.62 21.32 16.96
C GLU A 126 -13.29 21.38 17.72
N SER A 127 -12.73 22.59 17.73
CA SER A 127 -11.47 22.98 18.35
C SER A 127 -11.22 22.13 19.58
N GLU A 128 -10.05 21.47 19.64
CA GLU A 128 -9.57 20.86 20.87
C GLU A 128 -9.81 21.85 22.00
N GLU A 129 -10.77 21.56 22.88
CA GLU A 129 -10.98 22.32 24.09
C GLU A 129 -9.65 22.29 24.83
N ILE A 130 -8.88 23.37 24.74
CA ILE A 130 -7.73 23.59 25.60
C ILE A 130 -8.30 23.64 27.01
N LYS A 131 -8.35 22.49 27.68
CA LYS A 131 -8.65 22.42 29.11
C LYS A 131 -7.57 23.21 29.80
N ILE A 132 -7.91 24.42 30.25
CA ILE A 132 -7.05 25.22 31.09
C ILE A 132 -6.78 24.39 32.36
N ILE A 133 -5.61 23.76 32.43
CA ILE A 133 -5.25 22.84 33.51
C ILE A 133 -5.17 23.58 34.85
N LYS A 134 -4.85 24.89 34.82
CA LYS A 134 -4.79 25.72 36.01
C LYS A 134 -4.76 27.21 35.68
N GLU A 135 -5.71 27.96 36.21
CA GLU A 135 -5.62 29.42 36.32
C GLU A 135 -4.92 29.77 37.65
N SER A 136 -3.78 30.45 37.61
CA SER A 136 -3.06 30.89 38.81
C SER A 136 -3.08 32.40 38.92
N THR A 137 -3.85 32.92 39.87
CA THR A 137 -3.84 34.34 40.24
C THR A 137 -2.75 34.58 41.29
N TYR A 138 -1.77 35.44 40.98
CA TYR A 138 -0.74 35.83 41.94
C TYR A 138 -1.09 37.18 42.58
N LYS A 139 -1.10 37.23 43.91
CA LYS A 139 -1.11 38.50 44.66
C LYS A 139 0.34 38.85 45.02
N PHE A 140 0.81 40.00 44.55
CA PHE A 140 2.11 40.53 44.95
C PHE A 140 2.04 40.98 46.42
N VAL A 141 2.57 40.17 47.33
CA VAL A 141 2.71 40.56 48.74
C VAL A 141 3.98 41.40 48.88
N LYS A 142 3.79 42.72 49.06
CA LYS A 142 4.85 43.73 49.23
C LYS A 142 5.93 43.70 48.13
N PRO A 143 5.65 44.30 46.95
CA PRO A 143 6.64 44.41 45.88
C PRO A 143 7.82 45.28 46.33
N ASN A 144 9.02 44.70 46.39
CA ASN A 144 10.26 45.45 46.69
C ASN A 144 10.83 46.16 45.45
N ARG A 145 10.25 45.91 44.26
CA ARG A 145 10.52 46.66 43.02
C ARG A 145 9.24 46.78 42.20
N LYS A 146 9.11 47.89 41.49
CA LYS A 146 8.08 48.12 40.48
C LYS A 146 8.73 47.96 39.11
N ASP A 147 8.29 46.98 38.33
CA ASP A 147 8.61 46.88 36.90
C ASP A 147 7.39 47.31 36.09
N THR A 148 7.62 48.06 35.02
CA THR A 148 6.56 48.55 34.11
C THR A 148 6.62 47.73 32.83
N LEU A 149 5.53 47.03 32.51
CA LEU A 149 5.38 46.32 31.24
C LEU A 149 4.75 47.27 30.22
N GLU A 150 5.51 47.69 29.21
CA GLU A 150 4.95 48.33 28.02
C GLU A 150 4.45 47.24 27.07
N ILE A 151 3.13 47.21 26.86
CA ILE A 151 2.51 46.38 25.83
C ILE A 151 2.49 47.23 24.55
N LYS A 152 3.19 46.76 23.51
CA LYS A 152 3.11 47.31 22.15
C LYS A 152 2.08 46.57 21.31
#